data_AF-A0A968J2B7-F1
#
_entry.id   AF-A0A968J2B7-F1
#
_cell.length_a   1.000
_cell.length_b   1.000
_cell.length_c   1.000
_cell.angle_alpha   90.00
_cell.angle_beta   90.00
_cell.angle_gamma   90.00
#
_symmetry.space_group_name_H-M   'P 1'
#
loop_
_entity.id
_entity.type
_entity.pdbx_description
1 polymer ?
#
loop_
_entity_poly.entity_id
_entity_poly.type
_entity_poly.pdbx_seq_one_letter_code
_entity_poly.pdbx_strand_id
1 'polypeptide(L)'
;MINLTTITAVTEAAEASHFPVSATVVLITGFIAAATLGSIAWFRTDPRAGWKKQQGSAEDPQASQPSKADSAGYDRGIIPAETAARQKREGSHFKETPQSGSYSDTTSGYTVDREGLMNNYPIEPEMYVNEPGDLKEEAQALEEERAREVAEVNSAEGNKGPGVI
;
A
#
# COMPACT_ATOMS: atom_id res chain seq x y z
N MET A 1 29.85 38.09 61.30
CA MET A 1 28.80 37.11 61.67
C MET A 1 27.55 37.50 60.90
N ILE A 2 27.10 36.63 59.99
CA ILE A 2 25.99 36.91 59.06
C ILE A 2 24.68 36.61 59.81
N ASN A 3 23.86 37.63 60.05
CA ASN A 3 22.55 37.47 60.69
C ASN A 3 21.52 37.07 59.64
N LEU A 4 20.98 35.87 59.82
CA LEU A 4 19.96 35.21 59.02
C LEU A 4 18.59 35.67 59.53
N THR A 5 17.88 36.55 58.83
CA THR A 5 16.41 36.79 58.99
C THR A 5 15.89 37.77 57.95
N THR A 6 15.84 37.34 56.69
CA THR A 6 14.97 37.95 55.66
C THR A 6 14.34 36.86 54.83
N ILE A 7 13.32 36.20 55.39
CA ILE A 7 12.30 35.46 54.63
C ILE A 7 10.96 35.74 55.30
N THR A 8 10.36 36.91 55.04
CA THR A 8 8.95 37.15 55.34
C THR A 8 8.42 38.23 54.42
N ALA A 9 8.20 37.87 53.15
CA ALA A 9 7.47 38.71 52.20
C ALA A 9 6.82 37.84 51.12
N VAL A 10 6.06 36.82 51.52
CA VAL A 10 5.14 36.10 50.60
C VAL A 10 3.88 35.67 51.38
N THR A 11 3.18 36.62 52.01
CA THR A 11 1.88 36.33 52.65
C THR A 11 0.84 37.45 52.44
N GLU A 12 0.98 38.28 51.41
CA GLU A 12 0.08 39.43 51.20
C GLU A 12 -0.43 39.56 49.76
N ALA A 13 -0.75 38.44 49.11
CA ALA A 13 -1.42 38.43 47.80
C ALA A 13 -2.58 37.43 47.75
N ALA A 14 -3.31 37.24 48.85
CA ALA A 14 -4.38 36.24 48.99
C ALA A 14 -5.74 36.80 49.46
N GLU A 15 -5.96 38.11 49.37
CA GLU A 15 -7.19 38.78 49.84
C GLU A 15 -8.19 39.13 48.71
N ALA A 16 -8.08 38.52 47.52
CA ALA A 16 -9.02 38.78 46.41
C ALA A 16 -9.48 37.53 45.63
N SER A 17 -9.34 36.33 46.20
CA SER A 17 -9.91 35.12 45.59
C SER A 17 -10.37 34.14 46.67
N HIS A 18 -11.66 34.13 46.94
CA HIS A 18 -12.36 33.34 47.97
C HIS A 18 -12.37 31.82 47.69
N PHE A 19 -11.35 31.27 47.04
CA PHE A 19 -11.28 29.83 46.81
C PHE A 19 -10.65 29.17 48.04
N PRO A 20 -11.37 28.26 48.73
CA PRO A 20 -10.85 27.64 49.94
C PRO A 20 -9.57 26.86 49.60
N VAL A 21 -8.52 27.06 50.40
CA VAL A 21 -7.20 26.42 50.20
C VAL A 21 -7.31 24.89 50.14
N SER A 22 -8.29 24.31 50.84
CA SER A 22 -8.60 22.89 50.73
C SER A 22 -9.06 22.47 49.33
N ALA A 23 -9.85 23.30 48.64
CA ALA A 23 -10.32 22.99 47.28
C ALA A 23 -9.18 23.05 46.26
N THR A 24 -8.22 23.98 46.40
CA THR A 24 -7.05 24.03 45.52
C THR A 24 -6.13 22.83 45.72
N VAL A 25 -5.91 22.40 46.96
CA VAL A 25 -5.13 21.19 47.26
C VAL A 25 -5.78 19.93 46.66
N VAL A 26 -7.10 19.78 46.78
CA VAL A 26 -7.83 18.64 46.19
C VAL A 26 -7.77 18.67 44.65
N LEU A 27 -7.91 19.84 44.03
CA LEU A 27 -7.80 19.99 42.57
C LEU A 27 -6.40 19.65 42.05
N ILE A 28 -5.35 20.12 42.72
CA ILE A 28 -3.96 19.82 42.33
C ILE A 28 -3.68 18.33 42.48
N THR A 29 -4.07 17.73 43.61
CA THR A 29 -3.86 16.29 43.86
C THR A 29 -4.65 15.43 42.86
N GLY A 30 -5.90 15.80 42.59
CA GLY A 30 -6.73 15.12 41.60
C GLY A 30 -6.19 15.23 40.17
N PHE A 31 -5.66 16.40 39.80
CA PHE A 31 -5.04 16.60 38.49
C PHE A 31 -3.76 15.77 38.31
N ILE A 32 -2.91 15.68 39.34
CA ILE A 32 -1.71 14.83 39.30
C ILE A 32 -2.10 13.35 39.19
N ALA A 33 -3.12 12.90 39.92
CA ALA A 33 -3.66 11.54 39.81
C ALA A 33 -4.22 11.25 38.40
N ALA A 34 -4.94 12.20 37.79
CA ALA A 34 -5.47 12.05 36.44
C ALA A 34 -4.38 12.06 35.37
N ALA A 35 -3.38 12.95 35.48
CA ALA A 35 -2.27 13.04 34.54
C ALA A 35 -1.39 11.78 34.57
N THR A 36 -1.19 11.19 35.74
CA THR A 36 -0.42 9.95 35.90
C THR A 36 -1.15 8.73 35.35
N LEU A 37 -2.44 8.58 35.62
CA LEU A 37 -3.24 7.46 35.09
C LEU A 37 -3.52 7.58 33.57
N GLY A 38 -3.79 8.79 33.09
CA GLY A 38 -4.00 9.06 31.65
C GLY A 38 -2.74 8.88 30.81
N SER A 39 -1.56 9.23 31.36
CA SER A 39 -0.28 9.07 30.67
C SER A 39 0.09 7.59 30.46
N ILE A 40 -0.18 6.72 31.44
CA ILE A 40 0.08 5.27 31.30
C ILE A 40 -0.84 4.62 30.25
N ALA A 41 -2.09 5.09 30.14
CA ALA A 41 -3.01 4.59 29.11
C ALA A 41 -2.61 5.03 27.69
N TRP A 42 -2.11 6.25 27.51
CA TRP A 42 -1.63 6.73 26.21
C TRP A 42 -0.28 6.10 25.83
N PHE A 43 0.66 5.95 26.76
CA PHE A 43 1.98 5.38 26.44
C PHE A 43 1.95 3.88 26.14
N ARG A 44 0.89 3.15 26.54
CA ARG A 44 0.71 1.73 26.21
C ARG A 44 -0.17 1.51 24.98
N THR A 45 -0.80 2.55 24.43
CA THR A 45 -1.31 2.50 23.07
C THR A 45 -0.14 2.71 22.12
N ASP A 46 0.47 1.60 21.68
CA ASP A 46 1.31 1.65 20.50
C ASP A 46 0.49 2.33 19.38
N PRO A 47 0.92 3.47 18.81
CA PRO A 47 0.29 4.02 17.61
C PRO A 47 0.48 3.10 16.38
N ARG A 48 1.10 1.93 16.59
CA ARG A 48 1.33 0.86 15.62
C ARG A 48 0.35 -0.31 15.79
N ALA A 49 -0.71 -0.18 16.58
CA ALA A 49 -1.74 -1.21 16.80
C ALA A 49 -2.66 -1.51 15.59
N GLY A 50 -2.15 -1.31 14.38
CA GLY A 50 -2.85 -1.67 13.13
C GLY A 50 -1.93 -2.05 11.98
N TRP A 51 -0.62 -1.87 12.13
CA TRP A 51 0.35 -2.27 11.12
C TRP A 51 1.11 -3.43 11.71
N LYS A 52 0.54 -4.63 11.63
CA LYS A 52 1.38 -5.83 11.61
C LYS A 52 2.49 -5.50 10.63
N LYS A 53 3.74 -5.48 11.11
CA LYS A 53 4.90 -5.56 10.24
C LYS A 53 4.65 -6.81 9.40
N GLN A 54 4.20 -6.64 8.16
CA GLN A 54 4.61 -7.56 7.12
C GLN A 54 6.14 -7.50 7.18
N GLN A 55 6.73 -8.60 7.62
CA GLN A 55 8.17 -8.73 7.67
C GLN A 55 8.65 -8.62 6.22
N GLY A 56 9.28 -7.51 5.91
CA GLY A 56 9.74 -7.22 4.56
C GLY A 56 10.01 -5.73 4.45
N SER A 57 11.14 -5.29 5.02
CA SER A 57 11.94 -4.15 4.55
C SER A 57 12.72 -3.53 5.70
N ALA A 58 13.88 -4.11 6.00
CA ALA A 58 15.10 -3.35 6.20
C ALA A 58 16.27 -4.33 5.93
N GLU A 59 17.03 -4.05 4.87
CA GLU A 59 18.32 -4.69 4.54
C GLU A 59 18.29 -6.07 3.87
N ASP A 60 17.49 -6.26 2.81
CA ASP A 60 17.74 -7.31 1.82
C ASP A 60 17.57 -6.75 0.39
N PRO A 61 18.53 -6.88 -0.53
CA PRO A 61 18.42 -6.38 -1.91
C PRO A 61 17.41 -7.12 -2.79
N GLN A 62 16.59 -8.01 -2.23
CA GLN A 62 15.57 -8.74 -2.96
C GLN A 62 14.20 -8.23 -2.51
N ALA A 63 13.79 -7.09 -3.10
CA ALA A 63 12.42 -6.60 -3.00
C ALA A 63 11.45 -7.73 -3.41
N SER A 64 10.75 -8.29 -2.43
CA SER A 64 9.68 -9.25 -2.65
C SER A 64 8.64 -8.60 -3.56
N GLN A 65 8.47 -9.14 -4.75
CA GLN A 65 7.49 -8.67 -5.72
C GLN A 65 6.10 -8.58 -5.03
N PRO A 66 5.34 -7.48 -5.22
CA PRO A 66 4.02 -7.37 -4.61
C PRO A 66 3.15 -8.54 -5.08
N SER A 67 2.43 -9.19 -4.17
CA SER A 67 1.58 -10.31 -4.56
C SER A 67 0.47 -9.84 -5.51
N LYS A 68 -0.08 -10.72 -6.35
CA LYS A 68 -1.20 -10.39 -7.27
C LYS A 68 -2.37 -9.70 -6.55
N ALA A 69 -2.58 -10.02 -5.27
CA ALA A 69 -3.61 -9.42 -4.43
C ALA A 69 -3.25 -7.99 -3.97
N ASP A 70 -1.99 -7.74 -3.63
CA ASP A 70 -1.53 -6.41 -3.17
C ASP A 70 -1.55 -5.35 -4.29
N SER A 71 -1.51 -5.78 -5.55
CA SER A 71 -1.54 -4.92 -6.74
C SER A 71 -2.93 -4.76 -7.36
N ALA A 72 -3.98 -5.28 -6.73
CA ALA A 72 -5.32 -5.42 -7.30
C ALA A 72 -6.19 -4.14 -7.30
N GLY A 73 -5.59 -2.97 -7.08
CA GLY A 73 -6.26 -1.67 -7.19
C GLY A 73 -5.43 -0.70 -8.03
N TYR A 74 -6.10 0.26 -8.65
CA TYR A 74 -5.41 1.39 -9.32
C TYR A 74 -4.80 2.37 -8.31
N ASP A 75 -5.44 2.54 -7.15
CA ASP A 75 -4.94 3.36 -6.06
C ASP A 75 -4.17 2.54 -5.01
N ARG A 76 -3.17 3.16 -4.39
CA ARG A 76 -2.34 2.57 -3.36
C ARG A 76 -3.12 2.55 -2.04
N GLY A 77 -3.63 1.37 -1.68
CA GLY A 77 -4.29 1.14 -0.40
C GLY A 77 -5.81 1.19 -0.46
N ILE A 78 -6.41 1.35 -1.65
CA ILE A 78 -7.84 1.19 -1.86
C ILE A 78 -8.07 -0.01 -2.76
N ILE A 79 -8.80 -1.01 -2.24
CA ILE A 79 -9.30 -2.15 -3.02
C ILE A 79 -10.82 -1.99 -3.09
N PRO A 80 -11.42 -1.92 -4.29
CA PRO A 80 -12.88 -1.88 -4.42
C PRO A 80 -13.53 -3.08 -3.73
N ALA A 81 -14.73 -2.86 -3.16
CA ALA A 81 -15.44 -3.92 -2.44
C ALA A 81 -15.74 -5.15 -3.33
N GLU A 82 -16.01 -4.92 -4.62
CA GLU A 82 -16.20 -5.98 -5.60
C GLU A 82 -14.93 -6.82 -5.79
N THR A 83 -13.79 -6.16 -6.05
CA THR A 83 -12.49 -6.81 -6.22
C THR A 83 -12.08 -7.59 -4.97
N ALA A 84 -12.28 -7.02 -3.78
CA ALA A 84 -12.02 -7.71 -2.52
C ALA A 84 -12.92 -8.95 -2.34
N ALA A 85 -14.19 -8.87 -2.73
CA ALA A 85 -15.09 -10.01 -2.69
C ALA A 85 -14.69 -11.09 -3.71
N ARG A 86 -14.22 -10.70 -4.90
CA ARG A 86 -13.72 -11.61 -5.94
C ARG A 86 -12.44 -12.32 -5.54
N GLN A 87 -11.46 -11.60 -4.99
CA GLN A 87 -10.25 -12.23 -4.43
C GLN A 87 -10.58 -13.31 -3.41
N LYS A 88 -11.57 -13.07 -2.54
CA LYS A 88 -12.02 -14.06 -1.56
C LYS A 88 -12.69 -15.29 -2.19
N ARG A 89 -13.43 -15.11 -3.29
CA ARG A 89 -14.12 -16.21 -3.99
C ARG A 89 -13.19 -17.00 -4.90
N GLU A 90 -12.34 -16.30 -5.65
CA GLU A 90 -11.49 -16.85 -6.71
C GLU A 90 -10.15 -17.34 -6.16
N GLY A 91 -9.67 -16.78 -5.04
CA GLY A 91 -8.47 -17.24 -4.36
C GLY A 91 -7.24 -17.22 -5.28
N SER A 92 -6.65 -18.40 -5.51
CA SER A 92 -5.50 -18.58 -6.41
C SER A 92 -5.81 -18.26 -7.86
N HIS A 93 -7.06 -18.43 -8.30
CA HIS A 93 -7.49 -18.15 -9.67
C HIS A 93 -7.79 -16.67 -9.93
N PHE A 94 -7.57 -15.81 -8.94
CA PHE A 94 -7.75 -14.38 -9.11
C PHE A 94 -6.81 -13.84 -10.19
N LYS A 95 -7.39 -13.14 -11.16
CA LYS A 95 -6.71 -12.61 -12.35
C LYS A 95 -6.17 -13.67 -13.31
N GLU A 96 -6.81 -14.82 -13.40
CA GLU A 96 -6.49 -15.82 -14.42
C GLU A 96 -7.52 -15.74 -15.56
N THR A 97 -7.04 -15.78 -16.80
CA THR A 97 -7.89 -15.93 -17.98
C THR A 97 -8.32 -17.40 -18.13
N PRO A 98 -9.50 -17.67 -18.73
CA PRO A 98 -9.88 -19.04 -19.08
C PRO A 98 -8.83 -19.68 -19.98
N GLN A 99 -8.60 -20.99 -19.82
CA GLN A 99 -7.70 -21.75 -20.69
C GLN A 99 -8.46 -22.26 -21.92
N SER A 100 -7.85 -22.16 -23.10
CA SER A 100 -8.40 -22.76 -24.32
C SER A 100 -8.40 -24.28 -24.22
N GLY A 101 -9.46 -24.90 -24.76
CA GLY A 101 -9.49 -26.34 -24.96
C GLY A 101 -8.65 -26.74 -26.18
N SER A 102 -8.27 -28.02 -26.25
CA SER A 102 -7.42 -28.61 -27.30
C SER A 102 -7.88 -28.34 -28.75
N TYR A 103 -9.18 -28.06 -28.97
CA TYR A 103 -9.79 -28.03 -30.29
C TYR A 103 -10.09 -26.63 -30.86
N SER A 104 -10.27 -25.61 -30.02
CA SER A 104 -10.54 -24.24 -30.50
C SER A 104 -10.08 -23.20 -29.49
N ASP A 105 -9.29 -22.23 -29.98
CA ASP A 105 -8.90 -21.07 -29.19
C ASP A 105 -10.04 -20.05 -29.19
N THR A 106 -10.92 -20.21 -28.20
CA THR A 106 -12.00 -19.26 -27.92
C THR A 106 -11.58 -18.24 -26.86
N THR A 107 -10.35 -18.35 -26.33
CA THR A 107 -9.90 -17.62 -25.15
C THR A 107 -8.98 -16.45 -25.47
N SER A 108 -8.44 -16.38 -26.69
CA SER A 108 -7.55 -15.30 -27.12
C SER A 108 -8.16 -13.91 -27.01
N GLY A 109 -9.49 -13.78 -27.06
CA GLY A 109 -10.19 -12.50 -26.90
C GLY A 109 -10.34 -12.02 -25.46
N TYR A 110 -10.02 -12.85 -24.47
CA TYR A 110 -10.19 -12.51 -23.07
C TYR A 110 -8.98 -11.80 -22.51
N THR A 111 -9.22 -10.68 -21.82
CA THR A 111 -8.20 -9.99 -21.05
C THR A 111 -8.70 -9.76 -19.63
N VAL A 112 -7.78 -9.59 -18.69
CA VAL A 112 -8.08 -9.29 -17.30
C VAL A 112 -7.37 -8.00 -16.93
N ASP A 113 -8.11 -7.07 -16.34
CA ASP A 113 -7.55 -5.80 -15.89
C ASP A 113 -6.78 -5.91 -14.56
N ARG A 114 -6.34 -4.77 -14.04
CA ARG A 114 -5.59 -4.72 -12.77
C ARG A 114 -6.43 -5.16 -11.57
N GLU A 115 -7.72 -4.86 -11.59
CA GLU A 115 -8.71 -5.15 -10.54
C GLU A 115 -9.33 -6.55 -10.68
N GLY A 116 -8.93 -7.28 -11.72
CA GLY A 116 -9.41 -8.62 -12.04
C GLY A 116 -10.66 -8.64 -12.91
N LEU A 117 -11.20 -7.51 -13.35
CA LEU A 117 -12.34 -7.44 -14.27
C LEU A 117 -11.97 -8.04 -15.63
N MET A 118 -12.85 -8.90 -16.15
CA MET A 118 -12.64 -9.62 -17.39
C MET A 118 -13.31 -8.87 -18.54
N ASN A 119 -12.55 -8.60 -19.60
CA ASN A 119 -13.04 -8.02 -20.84
C ASN A 119 -13.00 -9.08 -21.94
N ASN A 120 -14.06 -9.15 -22.75
CA ASN A 120 -14.16 -10.03 -23.90
C ASN A 120 -14.12 -9.21 -25.20
N TYR A 121 -13.07 -9.37 -25.98
CA TYR A 121 -12.87 -8.72 -27.27
C TYR A 121 -13.15 -9.69 -28.42
N PRO A 122 -13.99 -9.33 -29.40
CA PRO A 122 -14.16 -10.11 -30.61
C PRO A 122 -12.85 -10.15 -31.41
N ILE A 123 -12.39 -11.35 -31.74
CA ILE A 123 -11.26 -11.56 -32.65
C ILE A 123 -11.83 -11.93 -34.02
N GLU A 124 -11.46 -11.15 -35.03
CA GLU A 124 -11.82 -11.45 -36.41
C GLU A 124 -11.05 -12.70 -36.88
N PRO A 125 -11.72 -13.63 -37.58
CA PRO A 125 -11.03 -14.76 -38.18
C PRO A 125 -10.09 -14.30 -39.30
N GLU A 126 -9.02 -15.05 -39.51
CA GLU A 126 -8.11 -14.85 -40.64
C GLU A 126 -8.90 -14.98 -41.96
N MET A 127 -9.14 -13.86 -42.64
CA MET A 127 -10.11 -13.79 -43.73
C MET A 127 -9.59 -14.23 -45.10
N TYR A 128 -8.30 -14.12 -45.40
CA TYR A 128 -7.73 -14.67 -46.65
C TYR A 128 -6.24 -15.01 -46.45
N VAL A 129 -5.95 -16.28 -46.24
CA VAL A 129 -4.59 -16.84 -46.30
C VAL A 129 -4.52 -17.73 -47.54
N ASN A 130 -3.44 -17.64 -48.31
CA ASN A 130 -3.26 -18.53 -49.46
C ASN A 130 -2.95 -19.95 -48.99
N GLU A 131 -2.19 -20.08 -47.90
CA GLU A 131 -1.91 -21.34 -47.22
C GLU A 131 -2.18 -21.23 -45.69
N PRO A 132 -2.81 -22.24 -45.06
CA PRO A 132 -3.04 -22.24 -43.62
C PRO A 132 -1.71 -22.27 -42.84
N GLY A 133 -1.27 -21.13 -42.31
CA GLY A 133 -0.04 -21.03 -41.50
C GLY A 133 0.74 -19.74 -41.68
N ASP A 134 0.60 -19.07 -42.83
CA ASP A 134 1.42 -17.91 -43.22
C ASP A 134 1.40 -16.78 -42.17
N LEU A 135 0.22 -16.46 -41.64
CA LEU A 135 0.04 -15.40 -40.63
C LEU A 135 0.70 -15.72 -39.29
N LYS A 136 0.81 -17.01 -38.93
CA LYS A 136 1.49 -17.41 -37.69
C LYS A 136 3.00 -17.28 -37.82
N GLU A 137 3.55 -17.60 -38.98
CA GLU A 137 4.98 -17.43 -39.27
C GLU A 137 5.35 -15.95 -39.28
N GLU A 138 4.55 -15.10 -39.94
CA GLU A 138 4.74 -13.65 -39.94
C GLU A 138 4.63 -13.05 -38.53
N ALA A 139 3.63 -13.48 -37.74
CA ALA A 139 3.46 -13.02 -36.36
C ALA A 139 4.67 -13.40 -35.48
N GLN A 140 5.17 -14.63 -35.60
CA GLN A 140 6.36 -15.08 -34.87
C GLN A 140 7.61 -14.29 -35.30
N ALA A 141 7.80 -14.07 -36.61
CA ALA A 141 8.92 -13.29 -37.13
C ALA A 141 8.89 -11.84 -36.62
N LEU A 142 7.71 -11.21 -36.58
CA LEU A 142 7.52 -9.86 -36.07
C LEU A 142 7.72 -9.78 -34.55
N GLU A 143 7.35 -10.82 -33.82
CA GLU A 143 7.60 -10.93 -32.37
C GLU A 143 9.08 -11.10 -32.07
N GLU A 144 9.81 -11.89 -32.85
CA GLU A 144 11.27 -12.00 -32.77
C GLU A 144 11.98 -10.67 -33.08
N GLU A 145 11.53 -9.96 -34.14
CA GLU A 145 12.07 -8.66 -34.50
C GLU A 145 11.83 -7.64 -33.37
N ARG A 146 10.60 -7.56 -32.86
CA ARG A 146 10.27 -6.70 -31.71
C ARG A 146 11.09 -7.07 -30.47
N ALA A 147 11.32 -8.35 -30.20
CA ALA A 147 12.15 -8.77 -29.07
C ALA A 147 13.61 -8.31 -29.23
N ARG A 148 14.15 -8.33 -30.45
CA ARG A 148 15.50 -7.81 -30.76
C ARG A 148 15.55 -6.29 -30.61
N GLU A 149 14.56 -5.57 -31.12
CA GLU A 149 14.46 -4.10 -30.96
C GLU A 149 14.38 -3.72 -29.47
N VAL A 150 13.52 -4.40 -28.70
CA VAL A 150 13.40 -4.17 -27.25
C VAL A 150 14.70 -4.50 -26.53
N ALA A 151 15.43 -5.54 -26.94
CA ALA A 151 16.73 -5.88 -26.38
C ALA A 151 17.79 -4.81 -26.72
N GLU A 152 17.80 -4.29 -27.95
CA GLU A 152 18.67 -3.20 -28.38
C GLU A 152 18.37 -1.91 -27.61
N VAL A 153 17.10 -1.53 -27.46
CA VAL A 153 16.68 -0.35 -26.68
C VAL A 153 17.05 -0.48 -25.20
N ASN A 154 16.96 -1.67 -24.62
CA ASN A 154 17.32 -1.92 -23.22
C ASN A 154 18.82 -2.12 -22.98
N SER A 155 19.63 -2.21 -24.04
CA SER A 155 21.08 -2.36 -23.96
C SER A 155 21.74 -1.10 -23.38
N ALA A 156 22.91 -1.26 -22.76
CA ALA A 156 23.61 -0.18 -22.03
C ALA A 156 24.00 1.05 -22.90
N GLU A 157 23.98 0.89 -24.22
CA GLU A 157 24.34 1.91 -25.21
C GLU A 157 23.10 2.63 -25.80
N GLY A 158 21.90 2.11 -25.53
CA GLY A 158 20.63 2.77 -25.85
C GLY A 158 20.32 3.86 -24.83
N ASN A 159 19.88 5.03 -25.29
CA ASN A 159 19.48 6.15 -24.45
C ASN A 159 18.35 5.73 -23.48
N LYS A 160 18.73 5.23 -22.29
CA LYS A 160 17.83 5.19 -21.14
C LYS A 160 17.44 6.64 -20.86
N GLY A 161 16.22 7.00 -21.25
CA GLY A 161 15.68 8.33 -20.94
C GLY A 161 15.91 8.63 -19.45
N PRO A 162 16.21 9.89 -19.08
CA PRO A 162 16.55 10.25 -17.71
C PRO A 162 15.33 10.01 -16.82
N GLY A 163 15.30 8.84 -16.16
CA GLY A 163 14.16 8.31 -15.45
C GLY A 163 14.55 7.66 -14.13
N VAL A 164 15.11 8.50 -13.24
CA VAL A 164 15.08 8.42 -11.77
C VAL A 164 16.01 7.38 -11.07
N ILE A 165 16.85 7.96 -10.20
CA ILE A 165 17.63 7.40 -9.09
C ILE A 165 16.88 6.43 -8.17
#